data_AF-A0A7S1CGF2-F1
#
_entry.id   AF-A0A7S1CGF2-F1
#
_cell.length_a   1.000
_cell.length_b   1.000
_cell.length_c   1.000
_cell.angle_alpha   90.00
_cell.angle_beta   90.00
_cell.angle_gamma   90.00
#
_symmetry.space_group_name_H-M   'P 1'
#
loop_
_entity.id
_entity.type
_entity.pdbx_description
1 polymer ?
#
loop_
_entity_poly.entity_id
_entity_poly.type
_entity_poly.pdbx_seq_one_letter_code
_entity_poly.pdbx_strand_id
1 'polypeptide(L)'
;AEEVLRLGAQVDDLAERAAVLRAAGDGGGGASTGAGAAAGDDGGGDAATAYRVINADLSKISIALDALDVGGEEFLRELRREQLQRIDALERELAAAREVIPEVAAVAAEDEARVAMLEAASGKAGTL
;
A
#
# COMPACT_ATOMS: atom_id res chain seq x y z
N ALA A 1 23.69 6.02 -4.45
CA ALA A 1 23.48 4.70 -5.08
C ALA A 1 22.85 3.68 -4.13
N GLU A 2 23.46 3.41 -2.97
CA GLU A 2 23.00 2.38 -2.02
C GLU A 2 21.55 2.57 -1.55
N GLU A 3 21.14 3.81 -1.28
CA GLU A 3 19.78 4.12 -0.84
C GLU A 3 18.70 3.88 -1.93
N VAL A 4 19.00 4.18 -3.19
CA VAL A 4 18.09 3.89 -4.32
C VAL A 4 17.87 2.38 -4.45
N LEU A 5 18.94 1.59 -4.33
CA LEU A 5 18.87 0.12 -4.40
C LEU A 5 18.10 -0.47 -3.20
N ARG A 6 18.32 0.06 -2.01
CA ARG A 6 17.59 -0.32 -0.80
C ARG A 6 16.09 -0.05 -0.94
N LEU A 7 15.72 1.15 -1.40
CA LEU A 7 14.32 1.53 -1.64
C LEU A 7 13.71 0.66 -2.75
N GLY A 8 14.46 0.36 -3.82
CA GLY A 8 14.00 -0.55 -4.87
C GLY A 8 13.67 -1.96 -4.35
N ALA A 9 14.50 -2.52 -3.48
CA ALA A 9 14.20 -3.81 -2.85
C ALA A 9 12.95 -3.76 -1.95
N GLN A 10 12.68 -2.62 -1.30
CA GLN A 10 11.44 -2.43 -0.54
C GLN A 10 10.22 -2.32 -1.45
N VAL A 11 10.35 -1.73 -2.65
CA VAL A 11 9.28 -1.72 -3.67
C VAL A 11 8.99 -3.14 -4.17
N ASP A 12 10.02 -3.98 -4.38
CA ASP A 12 9.84 -5.37 -4.79
C ASP A 12 9.10 -6.21 -3.73
N ASP A 13 9.49 -6.11 -2.45
CA ASP A 13 8.80 -6.76 -1.32
C ASP A 13 7.34 -6.27 -1.19
N LEU A 14 7.11 -4.98 -1.42
CA LEU A 14 5.77 -4.40 -1.41
C LEU A 14 4.90 -4.94 -2.56
N ALA A 15 5.50 -5.14 -3.73
CA ALA A 15 4.81 -5.73 -4.88
C ALA A 15 4.40 -7.19 -4.62
N GLU A 16 5.25 -7.97 -3.96
CA GLU A 16 4.90 -9.35 -3.58
C GLU A 16 3.71 -9.36 -2.60
N ARG A 17 3.71 -8.47 -1.61
CA ARG A 17 2.60 -8.34 -0.64
C ARG A 17 1.30 -7.87 -1.31
N ALA A 18 1.39 -6.91 -2.24
CA ALA A 18 0.24 -6.44 -3.01
C ALA A 18 -0.34 -7.55 -3.90
N ALA A 19 0.50 -8.39 -4.50
CA ALA A 19 0.07 -9.54 -5.28
C ALA A 19 -0.69 -10.57 -4.42
N VAL A 20 -0.25 -10.80 -3.18
CA VAL A 20 -0.98 -11.66 -2.22
C VAL A 20 -2.34 -11.07 -1.85
N LEU A 21 -2.41 -9.76 -1.58
CA LEU A 21 -3.67 -9.07 -1.31
C LEU A 21 -4.64 -9.16 -2.49
N ARG A 22 -4.14 -9.00 -3.73
CA ARG A 22 -4.94 -9.17 -4.94
C ARG A 22 -5.48 -10.60 -5.07
N ALA A 23 -4.64 -11.61 -4.83
CA ALA A 23 -5.06 -13.01 -4.87
C ALA A 23 -6.17 -13.32 -3.85
N ALA A 24 -6.20 -12.62 -2.71
CA ALA A 24 -7.30 -12.72 -1.75
C ALA A 24 -8.61 -12.12 -2.30
N GLY A 25 -8.54 -11.06 -3.11
CA GLY A 25 -9.69 -10.42 -3.75
C GLY A 25 -10.25 -11.16 -4.98
N ASP A 26 -9.41 -11.88 -5.74
CA ASP A 26 -9.80 -12.62 -6.96
C ASP A 26 -10.53 -13.95 -6.67
N GLY A 27 -10.58 -14.38 -5.40
CA GLY A 27 -11.35 -15.53 -4.92
C GLY A 27 -10.51 -16.77 -4.58
N GLY A 28 -10.45 -17.10 -3.28
CA GLY A 28 -9.78 -18.30 -2.79
C GLY A 28 -10.31 -18.76 -1.44
N GLY A 29 -11.46 -19.45 -1.43
CA GLY A 29 -11.73 -20.42 -0.37
C GLY A 29 -10.69 -21.55 -0.43
N GLY A 30 -9.93 -21.73 0.65
CA GLY A 30 -8.97 -22.83 0.85
C GLY A 30 -7.57 -22.29 1.11
N ALA A 31 -7.00 -22.37 2.32
CA ALA A 31 -6.90 -23.57 3.13
C ALA A 31 -7.11 -23.30 4.63
N SER A 32 -8.24 -23.77 5.16
CA SER A 32 -8.33 -24.16 6.56
C SER A 32 -7.65 -25.52 6.73
N THR A 33 -6.39 -25.53 7.15
CA THR A 33 -5.84 -26.71 7.82
C THR A 33 -6.16 -26.63 9.30
N GLY A 34 -7.16 -27.40 9.74
CA GLY A 34 -7.36 -27.66 11.16
C GLY A 34 -8.81 -27.80 11.54
N ALA A 35 -9.29 -29.05 11.57
CA ALA A 35 -10.57 -29.40 12.18
C ALA A 35 -10.60 -28.93 13.65
N GLY A 36 -11.54 -28.04 13.97
CA GLY A 36 -11.77 -27.57 15.33
C GLY A 36 -12.59 -26.29 15.32
N ALA A 37 -13.90 -26.40 15.09
CA ALA A 37 -14.80 -25.26 15.17
C ALA A 37 -14.79 -24.66 16.59
N ALA A 38 -14.08 -23.55 16.74
CA ALA A 38 -14.41 -22.48 17.67
C ALA A 38 -14.80 -21.26 16.81
N ALA A 39 -15.89 -20.60 17.18
CA ALA A 39 -16.44 -19.46 16.46
C ALA A 39 -15.43 -18.28 16.38
N GLY A 40 -15.39 -17.62 15.22
CA GLY A 40 -14.64 -16.38 14.97
C GLY A 40 -13.27 -16.64 14.34
N ASP A 41 -13.22 -16.76 13.01
CA ASP A 41 -11.94 -16.74 12.30
C ASP A 41 -12.00 -15.63 11.25
N ASP A 42 -11.19 -14.62 11.49
CA ASP A 42 -11.36 -13.23 11.07
C ASP A 42 -10.71 -12.99 9.71
N GLY A 43 -11.05 -13.79 8.69
CA GLY A 43 -10.45 -13.67 7.36
C GLY A 43 -10.55 -12.27 6.73
N GLY A 44 -11.50 -11.45 7.18
CA GLY A 44 -11.64 -10.03 6.78
C GLY A 44 -10.70 -9.05 7.50
N GLY A 45 -10.18 -9.40 8.68
CA GLY A 45 -9.21 -8.58 9.43
C GLY A 45 -7.81 -8.59 8.80
N ASP A 46 -7.43 -9.70 8.19
CA ASP A 46 -6.10 -9.89 7.60
C ASP A 46 -5.91 -9.07 6.31
N ALA A 47 -6.91 -9.04 5.41
CA ALA A 47 -6.84 -8.26 4.18
C ALA A 47 -6.83 -6.75 4.45
N ALA A 48 -7.68 -6.29 5.38
CA ALA A 48 -7.72 -4.89 5.80
C ALA A 48 -6.41 -4.46 6.50
N THR A 49 -5.83 -5.33 7.32
CA THR A 49 -4.53 -5.08 7.98
C THR A 49 -3.40 -5.05 6.96
N ALA A 50 -3.37 -6.02 6.04
CA ALA A 50 -2.40 -6.05 4.95
C ALA A 50 -2.48 -4.79 4.10
N TYR A 51 -3.68 -4.35 3.71
CA TYR A 51 -3.88 -3.10 2.99
C TYR A 51 -3.31 -1.89 3.74
N ARG A 52 -3.60 -1.72 5.04
CA ARG A 52 -3.06 -0.58 5.82
C ARG A 52 -1.54 -0.59 5.85
N VAL A 53 -0.94 -1.75 6.07
CA VAL A 53 0.53 -1.89 6.12
C VAL A 53 1.14 -1.55 4.77
N ILE A 54 0.61 -2.15 3.68
CA ILE A 54 1.10 -1.90 2.33
C ILE A 54 0.94 -0.41 1.97
N ASN A 55 -0.24 0.18 2.21
CA ASN A 55 -0.50 1.59 1.91
C ASN A 55 0.41 2.54 2.71
N ALA A 56 0.64 2.25 4.00
CA ALA A 56 1.52 3.05 4.84
C ALA A 56 2.99 2.96 4.40
N ASP A 57 3.47 1.77 4.04
CA ASP A 57 4.84 1.58 3.59
C ASP A 57 5.06 2.14 2.17
N LEU A 58 4.07 2.02 1.28
CA LEU A 58 4.06 2.65 -0.04
C LEU A 58 4.22 4.16 0.06
N SER A 59 3.43 4.81 0.91
CA SER A 59 3.53 6.26 1.16
C SER A 59 4.91 6.67 1.67
N LYS A 60 5.49 5.91 2.62
CA LYS A 60 6.84 6.21 3.14
C LYS A 60 7.91 6.08 2.07
N ILE A 61 7.85 5.02 1.26
CA ILE A 61 8.83 4.76 0.20
C ILE A 61 8.70 5.81 -0.90
N SER A 62 7.47 6.19 -1.27
CA SER A 62 7.20 7.26 -2.25
C SER A 62 7.81 8.59 -1.79
N ILE A 63 7.56 9.01 -0.55
CA ILE A 63 8.16 10.22 0.03
C ILE A 63 9.70 10.11 0.06
N ALA A 64 10.24 8.97 0.46
CA ALA A 64 11.69 8.77 0.51
C ALA A 64 12.35 8.82 -0.87
N LEU A 65 11.73 8.21 -1.89
CA LEU A 65 12.21 8.28 -3.27
C LEU A 65 12.07 9.69 -3.83
N ASP A 66 11.00 10.41 -3.51
CA ASP A 66 10.82 11.78 -4.01
C ASP A 66 11.86 12.74 -3.39
N ALA A 67 12.13 12.59 -2.09
CA ALA A 67 13.14 13.39 -1.38
C ALA A 67 14.59 13.02 -1.75
N LEU A 68 14.82 11.89 -2.41
CA LEU A 68 16.17 11.39 -2.70
C LEU A 68 16.83 12.16 -3.85
N ASP A 69 17.86 12.95 -3.50
CA ASP A 69 18.75 13.54 -4.49
C ASP A 69 19.76 12.50 -4.99
N VAL A 70 19.56 12.07 -6.24
CA VAL A 70 20.41 11.10 -6.94
C VAL A 70 21.54 11.77 -7.73
N GLY A 71 21.67 13.10 -7.65
CA GLY A 71 22.73 13.87 -8.27
C GLY A 71 22.79 13.74 -9.80
N GLY A 72 24.00 13.88 -10.34
CA GLY A 72 24.26 13.89 -11.79
C GLY A 72 24.30 12.51 -12.46
N GLU A 73 24.19 11.41 -11.71
CA GLU A 73 24.27 10.06 -12.31
C GLU A 73 22.99 9.70 -13.06
N GLU A 74 23.09 9.59 -14.38
CA GLU A 74 21.96 9.27 -15.26
C GLU A 74 21.33 7.91 -14.93
N PHE A 75 22.17 6.91 -14.61
CA PHE A 75 21.72 5.59 -14.18
C PHE A 75 20.82 5.64 -12.93
N LEU A 76 21.22 6.40 -11.89
CA LEU A 76 20.43 6.50 -10.66
C LEU A 76 19.13 7.31 -10.88
N ARG A 77 19.16 8.30 -11.78
CA ARG A 77 17.96 9.05 -12.20
C ARG A 77 16.95 8.16 -12.90
N GLU A 78 17.42 7.29 -13.80
CA GLU A 78 16.54 6.34 -14.50
C GLU A 78 16.00 5.29 -13.53
N LEU A 79 16.85 4.73 -12.66
CA LEU A 79 16.42 3.77 -11.65
C LEU A 79 15.39 4.37 -10.68
N ARG A 80 15.60 5.61 -10.21
CA ARG A 80 14.60 6.33 -9.39
C ARG A 80 13.27 6.47 -10.13
N ARG A 81 13.30 6.81 -11.43
CA ARG A 81 12.09 6.92 -12.25
C ARG A 81 11.37 5.58 -12.38
N GLU A 82 12.08 4.48 -12.63
CA GLU A 82 11.49 3.14 -12.67
C GLU A 82 10.83 2.76 -11.35
N GLN A 83 11.48 3.04 -10.21
CA GLN A 83 10.87 2.76 -8.91
C GLN A 83 9.61 3.59 -8.65
N LEU A 84 9.57 4.85 -9.07
CA LEU A 84 8.37 5.68 -9.00
C LEU A 84 7.24 5.12 -9.89
N GLN A 85 7.56 4.69 -11.12
CA GLN A 85 6.56 4.06 -12.00
C GLN A 85 6.01 2.76 -11.43
N ARG A 86 6.83 1.99 -10.71
CA ARG A 86 6.40 0.78 -9.99
C ARG A 86 5.49 1.13 -8.82
N ILE A 87 5.79 2.18 -8.06
CA ILE A 87 4.92 2.69 -7.01
C ILE A 87 3.56 3.10 -7.58
N ASP A 88 3.53 3.86 -8.68
CA ASP A 88 2.28 4.24 -9.35
C ASP A 88 1.45 3.01 -9.77
N ALA A 89 2.11 1.92 -10.18
CA ALA A 89 1.43 0.67 -10.50
C ALA A 89 0.83 0.01 -9.25
N LEU A 90 1.59 -0.05 -8.15
CA LEU A 90 1.13 -0.59 -6.87
C LEU A 90 -0.03 0.21 -6.27
N GLU A 91 -0.03 1.54 -6.41
CA GLU A 91 -1.16 2.38 -6.00
C GLU A 91 -2.44 2.02 -6.76
N ARG A 92 -2.33 1.76 -8.07
CA ARG A 92 -3.48 1.31 -8.87
C ARG A 92 -3.95 -0.08 -8.48
N GLU A 93 -3.04 -0.98 -8.14
CA GLU A 93 -3.39 -2.32 -7.66
C GLU A 93 -4.12 -2.26 -6.30
N LEU A 94 -3.66 -1.40 -5.38
CA LEU A 94 -4.34 -1.15 -4.11
C LEU A 94 -5.72 -0.51 -4.30
N ALA A 95 -5.85 0.42 -5.26
CA ALA A 95 -7.14 0.99 -5.62
C ALA A 95 -8.10 -0.09 -6.16
N ALA A 96 -7.62 -1.00 -7.01
CA ALA A 96 -8.41 -2.13 -7.49
C ALA A 96 -8.80 -3.07 -6.33
N ALA A 97 -7.88 -3.36 -5.40
CA ALA A 97 -8.17 -4.16 -4.21
C ALA A 97 -9.27 -3.53 -3.35
N ARG A 98 -9.30 -2.19 -3.23
CA ARG A 98 -10.37 -1.46 -2.56
C ARG A 98 -11.73 -1.62 -3.23
N GLU A 99 -11.78 -1.75 -4.55
CA GLU A 99 -13.04 -1.93 -5.28
C GLU A 99 -13.61 -3.35 -5.12
N VAL A 100 -12.75 -4.36 -4.97
CA VAL A 100 -13.16 -5.77 -4.95
C VAL A 100 -13.21 -6.41 -3.55
N ILE A 101 -12.49 -5.86 -2.56
CA ILE A 101 -12.46 -6.35 -1.17
C ILE A 101 -13.23 -5.38 -0.25
N PRO A 102 -14.44 -5.73 0.23
CA PRO A 102 -15.28 -4.84 1.03
C PRO A 102 -14.62 -4.32 2.32
N GLU A 103 -13.81 -5.15 2.98
CA GLU A 103 -13.12 -4.80 4.22
C GLU A 103 -12.02 -3.76 3.97
N VAL A 104 -11.32 -3.88 2.84
CA VAL A 104 -10.36 -2.88 2.38
C VAL A 104 -11.07 -1.57 2.04
N ALA A 105 -12.24 -1.64 1.38
CA ALA A 105 -13.06 -0.47 1.07
C ALA A 105 -13.48 0.29 2.34
N ALA A 106 -13.93 -0.43 3.35
CA ALA A 106 -14.37 0.14 4.64
C ALA A 106 -13.20 0.83 5.36
N VAL A 107 -12.04 0.18 5.41
CA VAL A 107 -10.84 0.75 6.03
C VAL A 107 -10.31 1.96 5.27
N ALA A 108 -10.24 1.91 3.95
CA ALA A 108 -9.81 3.05 3.14
C ALA A 108 -10.72 4.27 3.34
N ALA A 109 -12.04 4.06 3.42
CA ALA A 109 -12.99 5.13 3.71
C ALA A 109 -12.85 5.71 5.13
N GLU A 110 -12.56 4.85 6.12
CA GLU A 110 -12.27 5.29 7.50
C GLU A 110 -10.99 6.15 7.54
N ASP A 111 -9.93 5.70 6.89
CA ASP A 111 -8.64 6.41 6.84
C ASP A 111 -8.77 7.75 6.10
N GLU A 112 -9.51 7.80 4.99
CA GLU A 112 -9.82 9.05 4.27
C GLU A 112 -10.62 10.04 5.14
N ALA A 113 -11.65 9.55 5.84
CA ALA A 113 -12.44 10.38 6.74
C ALA A 113 -11.58 10.91 7.90
N ARG A 114 -10.68 10.08 8.44
CA ARG A 114 -9.75 10.47 9.50
C ARG A 114 -8.77 11.54 9.02
N VAL A 115 -8.20 11.39 7.83
CA VAL A 115 -7.32 12.41 7.22
C VAL A 115 -8.08 13.71 7.03
N ALA A 116 -9.28 13.68 6.45
CA ALA A 116 -10.12 14.87 6.27
C ALA A 116 -10.45 15.57 7.60
N MET A 117 -10.73 14.81 8.65
CA MET A 117 -10.94 15.36 10.00
C MET A 117 -9.68 16.00 10.57
N LEU A 118 -8.51 15.38 10.41
CA LEU A 118 -7.23 15.92 10.86
C LEU A 118 -6.87 17.20 10.09
N GLU A 119 -7.11 17.25 8.79
CA GLU A 119 -6.89 18.45 7.97
C GLU A 119 -7.82 19.59 8.41
N ALA A 120 -9.10 19.31 8.62
CA ALA A 120 -10.06 20.27 9.15
C ALA A 120 -9.68 20.79 10.54
N ALA A 121 -9.22 19.90 11.43
CA ALA A 121 -8.77 20.27 12.78
C ALA A 121 -7.44 21.06 12.77
N SER A 122 -6.57 20.80 11.80
CA SER A 122 -5.28 21.52 11.63
C SER A 122 -5.44 22.94 11.07
N GLY A 123 -6.66 23.35 10.70
CA GLY A 123 -6.91 24.67 10.10
C GLY A 123 -6.43 24.77 8.64
N LYS A 124 -6.05 23.66 8.00
CA LYS A 124 -5.74 23.59 6.57
C LYS A 124 -7.01 23.49 5.72
N ALA A 125 -8.09 24.11 6.19
CA ALA A 125 -9.32 24.24 5.43
C ALA A 125 -9.20 25.46 4.52
N GLY A 126 -8.88 25.22 3.24
CA GLY A 126 -9.21 26.11 2.12
C GLY A 126 -8.67 27.54 2.17
N THR A 127 -7.54 27.78 1.51
CA THR A 127 -7.43 28.98 0.68
C THR A 127 -8.31 28.77 -0.56
N LEU A 128 -9.54 29.26 -0.52
CA LEU A 128 -10.33 29.69 -1.68
C LEU A 128 -10.63 31.18 -1.53
#